data_AF-A0A963UP02-F1
#
_entry.id   AF-A0A963UP02-F1
#
_cell.length_a   1.000
_cell.length_b   1.000
_cell.length_c   1.000
_cell.angle_alpha   90.00
_cell.angle_beta   90.00
_cell.angle_gamma   90.00
#
_symmetry.space_group_name_H-M   'P 1'
#
loop_
_entity.id
_entity.type
_entity.pdbx_description
1 polymer ?
#
loop_
_entity_poly.entity_id
_entity_poly.type
_entity_poly.pdbx_seq_one_letter_code
_entity_poly.pdbx_strand_id
1 'polypeptide(L)'
;MTATQGWLTLVALSAGSTLIAWGGGTGAWVNLAILALAWAKAQIVLNVYLGLAKVPGWSRGFALVLGLFMLAAMGLAAGAV
;
A
#
# COMPACT_ATOMS: atom_id res chain seq x y z
N MET A 1 4.21 16.41 -0.11
CA MET A 1 4.14 15.97 1.31
C MET A 1 5.52 16.11 1.92
N THR A 2 5.62 16.63 3.13
CA THR A 2 6.86 16.60 3.91
C THR A 2 7.10 15.21 4.48
N ALA A 3 8.32 14.91 4.94
CA ALA A 3 8.64 13.64 5.58
C ALA A 3 7.75 13.38 6.81
N THR A 4 7.47 14.41 7.63
CA THR A 4 6.59 14.32 8.80
C THR A 4 5.15 14.00 8.43
N GLN A 5 4.62 14.60 7.36
CA GLN A 5 3.28 14.27 6.84
C GLN A 5 3.22 12.82 6.32
N GLY A 6 4.26 12.37 5.62
CA GLY A 6 4.39 10.97 5.20
C GLY A 6 4.39 10.02 6.39
N TRP A 7 5.18 10.32 7.42
CA TRP A 7 5.22 9.55 8.67
C TRP A 7 3.85 9.44 9.34
N LEU A 8 3.14 10.57 9.54
CA LEU A 8 1.80 10.58 10.14
C LEU A 8 0.81 9.73 9.33
N THR A 9 0.91 9.79 8.01
CA THR A 9 0.06 8.99 7.12
C THR A 9 0.36 7.50 7.26
N LEU A 10 1.63 7.11 7.37
CA LEU A 10 2.03 5.72 7.61
C LEU A 10 1.55 5.19 8.96
N VAL A 11 1.57 6.03 10.01
CA VAL A 11 1.01 5.70 11.33
C VAL A 11 -0.49 5.46 11.22
N ALA A 12 -1.23 6.37 10.57
CA ALA A 12 -2.69 6.23 10.37
C ALA A 12 -3.05 4.98 9.56
N LEU A 13 -2.35 4.72 8.46
CA LEU A 13 -2.53 3.50 7.65
C LEU A 13 -2.20 2.23 8.44
N SER A 14 -1.26 2.29 9.38
CA SER A 14 -0.90 1.16 10.23
C SER A 14 -1.94 0.88 11.29
N ALA A 15 -2.47 1.91 11.94
CA ALA A 15 -3.64 1.78 12.81
C ALA A 15 -4.83 1.18 12.05
N GLY A 16 -5.12 1.67 10.84
CA GLY A 16 -6.18 1.13 9.99
C GLY A 16 -6.00 -0.36 9.69
N SER A 17 -4.80 -0.79 9.29
CA SER A 17 -4.53 -2.21 9.05
C SER A 17 -4.67 -3.07 10.31
N THR A 18 -4.26 -2.55 11.47
CA THR A 18 -4.40 -3.25 12.76
C THR A 18 -5.86 -3.38 13.16
N LEU A 19 -6.68 -2.35 12.98
CA LEU A 19 -8.11 -2.40 13.30
C LEU A 19 -8.85 -3.42 12.43
N ILE A 20 -8.53 -3.47 11.13
CA ILE A 20 -9.11 -4.46 10.21
C ILE A 20 -8.71 -5.88 10.63
N ALA A 21 -7.43 -6.11 10.93
CA ALA A 21 -6.95 -7.42 11.37
C ALA A 21 -7.53 -7.84 12.74
N TRP A 22 -7.65 -6.89 13.66
CA TRP A 22 -8.22 -7.13 14.99
C TRP A 22 -9.71 -7.42 14.96
N GLY A 23 -10.45 -6.87 13.99
CA GLY A 23 -11.88 -7.11 13.81
C GLY A 23 -12.24 -8.58 13.50
N GLY A 24 -11.27 -9.45 13.23
CA GLY A 24 -11.49 -10.88 13.04
C GLY A 24 -12.27 -11.25 11.76
N GLY A 25 -12.48 -10.28 10.88
CA GLY A 25 -13.12 -10.52 9.59
C GLY A 25 -12.27 -11.46 8.75
N THR A 26 -12.91 -12.46 8.14
CA THR A 26 -12.26 -13.39 7.21
C THR A 26 -12.91 -13.28 5.84
N GLY A 27 -12.15 -13.57 4.79
CA GLY A 27 -12.62 -13.58 3.41
C GLY A 27 -11.90 -12.59 2.49
N ALA A 28 -12.15 -12.73 1.18
CA ALA A 28 -11.46 -11.99 0.13
C ALA A 28 -11.47 -10.47 0.34
N TRP A 29 -12.60 -9.90 0.77
CA TRP A 29 -12.72 -8.45 0.98
C TRP A 29 -11.77 -7.91 2.04
N VAL A 30 -11.53 -8.66 3.12
CA VAL A 30 -10.59 -8.26 4.19
C VAL A 30 -9.16 -8.31 3.68
N ASN A 31 -8.81 -9.37 2.95
CA ASN A 31 -7.49 -9.52 2.34
C ASN A 31 -7.20 -8.39 1.33
N LEU A 32 -8.19 -8.06 0.48
CA LEU A 32 -8.10 -6.97 -0.48
C LEU A 32 -7.96 -5.60 0.19
N ALA A 33 -8.69 -5.37 1.30
CA ALA A 33 -8.57 -4.13 2.07
C ALA A 33 -7.17 -3.96 2.68
N ILE A 34 -6.61 -5.03 3.27
CA ILE A 34 -5.25 -5.02 3.82
C ILE A 34 -4.22 -4.77 2.71
N LEU A 35 -4.36 -5.43 1.56
CA LEU A 35 -3.49 -5.20 0.40
C LEU A 35 -3.60 -3.78 -0.13
N ALA A 36 -4.80 -3.19 -0.19
CA ALA A 36 -4.97 -1.80 -0.60
C ALA A 36 -4.25 -0.83 0.36
N LEU A 37 -4.34 -1.07 1.67
CA LEU A 37 -3.60 -0.29 2.66
C LEU A 37 -2.08 -0.47 2.51
N ALA A 38 -1.61 -1.69 2.27
CA ALA A 38 -0.20 -1.96 2.01
C ALA A 38 0.31 -1.23 0.76
N TRP A 39 -0.51 -1.18 -0.30
CA TRP A 39 -0.18 -0.45 -1.53
C TRP A 39 -0.02 1.05 -1.25
N ALA A 40 -0.96 1.65 -0.53
CA ALA A 40 -0.88 3.06 -0.15
C ALA A 40 0.39 3.38 0.64
N LYS A 41 0.78 2.51 1.59
CA LYS A 41 2.04 2.67 2.34
C LYS A 41 3.26 2.63 1.41
N ALA A 42 3.31 1.66 0.49
CA ALA A 42 4.42 1.52 -0.45
C ALA A 42 4.58 2.76 -1.35
N GLN A 43 3.47 3.35 -1.82
CA GLN A 43 3.48 4.58 -2.60
C GLN A 43 4.06 5.77 -1.80
N ILE A 44 3.73 5.88 -0.52
CA ILE A 44 4.26 6.93 0.36
C ILE A 44 5.76 6.74 0.57
N VAL A 45 6.22 5.52 0.85
CA VAL A 45 7.65 5.23 1.04
C VAL A 45 8.45 5.56 -0.22
N LEU A 46 7.99 5.13 -1.39
CA LEU A 46 8.64 5.41 -2.67
C LEU A 46 8.71 6.92 -2.96
N ASN A 47 7.59 7.63 -2.84
CA ASN A 47 7.54 9.02 -3.27
C ASN A 47 8.11 10.00 -2.25
N VAL A 48 7.92 9.76 -0.95
CA VAL A 48 8.32 10.69 0.13
C VAL A 48 9.71 10.36 0.66
N TYR A 49 9.99 9.08 0.94
CA TYR A 49 11.25 8.68 1.61
C TYR A 49 12.37 8.36 0.62
N LEU A 50 12.06 7.64 -0.46
CA LEU A 50 13.03 7.40 -1.55
C LEU A 50 13.13 8.60 -2.50
N GLY A 51 12.27 9.61 -2.34
CA GLY A 51 12.34 10.85 -3.10
C GLY A 51 11.99 10.69 -4.58
N LEU A 52 11.35 9.59 -4.99
CA LEU A 52 10.96 9.35 -6.38
C LEU A 52 10.04 10.43 -6.95
N ALA A 53 9.32 11.16 -6.09
CA ALA A 53 8.55 12.33 -6.50
C ALA A 53 9.39 13.42 -7.21
N LYS A 54 10.70 13.45 -6.96
CA LYS A 54 11.64 14.40 -7.60
C LYS A 54 12.14 13.92 -8.95
N VAL A 55 11.88 12.66 -9.34
CA VAL A 55 12.39 12.04 -10.57
C VAL A 55 11.24 11.30 -11.30
N PRO A 56 10.47 12.01 -12.15
CA PRO A 56 9.23 11.49 -12.73
C PRO A 56 9.41 10.24 -13.61
N GLY A 57 10.54 10.12 -14.31
CA GLY A 57 10.83 8.96 -15.16
C GLY A 57 10.93 7.66 -14.38
N TRP A 58 11.67 7.67 -13.27
CA TRP A 58 11.83 6.51 -12.40
C TRP A 58 10.58 6.21 -11.59
N SER A 59 9.87 7.25 -11.12
CA SER A 59 8.61 7.10 -10.39
C SER A 59 7.57 6.29 -11.18
N ARG A 60 7.42 6.54 -12.49
CA ARG A 60 6.50 5.81 -13.36
C ARG A 60 6.85 4.32 -13.48
N GLY A 61 8.14 4.01 -13.64
CA GLY A 61 8.61 2.61 -13.72
C GLY A 61 8.33 1.85 -12.42
N PHE A 62 8.69 2.44 -11.27
CA PHE A 62 8.40 1.86 -9.96
C PHE A 62 6.90 1.72 -9.70
N ALA A 63 6.11 2.73 -10.05
CA ALA A 63 4.65 2.68 -9.88
C ALA A 63 4.02 1.58 -10.75
N LEU A 64 4.50 1.37 -11.98
CA LEU A 64 4.01 0.33 -12.87
C LEU A 64 4.35 -1.07 -12.33
N VAL A 65 5.60 -1.31 -11.95
CA VAL A 65 6.03 -2.61 -11.39
C VAL A 65 5.30 -2.91 -10.08
N LEU A 66 5.22 -1.93 -9.17
CA LEU A 66 4.48 -2.07 -7.92
C LEU A 66 2.99 -2.33 -8.19
N GLY A 67 2.39 -1.65 -9.17
CA GLY A 67 0.99 -1.85 -9.55
C GLY A 67 0.73 -3.26 -10.07
N LEU A 68 1.59 -3.77 -10.96
CA LEU A 68 1.49 -5.15 -11.45
C LEU A 68 1.64 -6.18 -10.33
N PHE A 69 2.61 -5.97 -9.43
CA PHE A 69 2.80 -6.83 -8.27
C PHE A 69 1.57 -6.83 -7.35
N MET A 70 1.03 -5.65 -7.03
CA MET A 70 -0.16 -5.53 -6.18
C MET A 70 -1.41 -6.13 -6.84
N LEU A 71 -1.58 -5.97 -8.15
CA LEU A 71 -2.66 -6.62 -8.90
C LEU A 71 -2.55 -8.14 -8.85
N ALA A 72 -1.35 -8.69 -9.03
CA ALA A 72 -1.13 -10.13 -8.92
C ALA A 72 -1.42 -10.63 -7.49
N ALA A 73 -0.95 -9.92 -6.47
CA ALA A 73 -1.20 -10.26 -5.07
C ALA A 73 -2.70 -10.19 -4.72
N MET A 74 -3.42 -9.18 -5.21
CA MET A 74 -4.86 -9.05 -5.03
C MET A 74 -5.63 -10.15 -5.77
N GLY A 75 -5.23 -10.48 -6.99
CA GLY A 75 -5.83 -11.58 -7.76
C GLY A 75 -5.66 -12.92 -7.04
N LEU A 76 -4.47 -13.18 -6.49
CA LEU A 76 -4.21 -14.36 -5.67
C LEU A 76 -5.07 -14.36 -4.40
N ALA A 77 -5.11 -13.24 -3.67
CA ALA A 77 -5.89 -13.13 -2.44
C ALA A 77 -7.41 -13.26 -2.66
N ALA A 78 -7.91 -12.86 -3.83
CA ALA A 78 -9.31 -13.02 -4.22
C ALA A 78 -9.63 -14.43 -4.72
N GLY A 79 -8.67 -15.12 -5.35
CA GLY A 79 -8.82 -16.50 -5.82
C GLY A 79 -8.56 -17.57 -4.76
N ALA A 80 -7.88 -17.23 -3.67
CA ALA A 80 -7.56 -18.13 -2.56
C ALA A 80 -8.73 -18.33 -1.56
N VAL A 81 -9.97 -18.25 -2.06
CA VAL A 81 -11.21 -18.39 -1.27
C VAL A 81 -11.65 -19.84 -1.16
#